data_AF-A0A8B3C8S8-F1
#
_entry.id   AF-A0A8B3C8S8-F1
#
_cell.length_a   1.000
_cell.length_b   1.000
_cell.length_c   1.000
_cell.angle_alpha   90.00
_cell.angle_beta   90.00
_cell.angle_gamma   90.00
#
_symmetry.space_group_name_H-M   'P 1'
#
loop_
_entity.id
_entity.type
_entity.pdbx_description
1 polymer ?
#
loop_
_entity_poly.entity_id
_entity_poly.type
_entity_poly.pdbx_seq_one_letter_code
_entity_poly.pdbx_strand_id
1 'polypeptide(L)'
;MKKNIYKIIALSLLLTPGGAAAEDARTRLVGDGWFEMPFRPSQQNPQGEYIYFVGGYNSEDRGTPPWGSLVESENLFIGDRAGEIVIAYADGTADVIPLIFGYTMWFKANWRDGGAPFKTEEAEPAMTACLRKALQLQGGFEGNDQTAIKVKIQSKPIREIRLADNPRKAGEPVFDGGYLLRSDERKTLSGGKPVDAADPFFDTHTIDSRRPDTMRREIERIRRRLYTFESDFKKAPAFKYPETYERARISFTGNRFADILTQVYYYNVEDILTKMRDDGMIDESSPGAPSWRYDGFGTWVPQANSYCGAMYSRNRALGILSYLDLLPKTQKSVDFLHKCLMYYPDNGLTMLGKRIPGHWSVIPNKPMEYSKVLVPVANWPTQYTKELFGDDYQNFGNSEPDGHGLTMMSIANVWRNGGADPQWVLDNWTYVNEAVHYIDWAMKNPDISFNKNGLMYGETEAAMMDYTMFANIPCYLGVRMYVEMAQAAGKTREATAWTELADRMERAILDGFSDGRQWTPEKFGFFHDPSMSIYADYVATTSATTRPQHGIRSATTPTGAISTVISATRSSGRADSDTTTTSSRRPRCCSTGATITTGS
;
A
#
# COMPACT_ATOMS: atom_id res chain seq x y z
N MET A 1 -30.23 6.42 3.17
CA MET A 1 -31.22 5.56 3.86
C MET A 1 -30.96 4.14 3.39
N LYS A 2 -30.48 3.30 4.32
CA LYS A 2 -30.14 1.87 4.23
C LYS A 2 -30.73 1.08 3.05
N LYS A 3 -29.97 0.86 1.97
CA LYS A 3 -30.12 -0.30 1.05
C LYS A 3 -28.75 -0.63 0.46
N ASN A 4 -28.23 -1.80 0.87
CA ASN A 4 -27.14 -2.62 0.28
C ASN A 4 -26.25 -3.35 1.30
N ILE A 5 -26.66 -3.39 2.58
CA ILE A 5 -26.11 -4.30 3.60
C ILE A 5 -26.72 -5.73 3.54
N TYR A 6 -27.52 -6.05 2.52
CA TYR A 6 -28.09 -7.40 2.34
C TYR A 6 -27.62 -8.07 1.05
N LYS A 7 -26.36 -8.50 1.05
CA LYS A 7 -25.88 -9.69 0.30
C LYS A 7 -24.97 -10.57 1.16
N ILE A 8 -25.21 -10.54 2.46
CA ILE A 8 -24.85 -11.58 3.43
C ILE A 8 -26.18 -11.91 4.11
N ILE A 9 -26.51 -13.20 4.26
CA ILE A 9 -27.81 -13.75 4.71
C ILE A 9 -28.84 -13.95 3.57
N ALA A 10 -28.47 -14.77 2.58
CA ALA A 10 -29.40 -15.62 1.83
C ALA A 10 -28.66 -16.81 1.18
N LEU A 11 -27.88 -17.55 1.98
CA LEU A 11 -27.62 -18.99 1.75
C LEU A 11 -27.15 -19.65 3.07
N SER A 12 -27.81 -19.32 4.18
CA SER A 12 -27.52 -19.84 5.52
C SER A 12 -28.73 -20.57 6.10
N LEU A 13 -29.48 -21.30 5.24
CA LEU A 13 -30.60 -22.16 5.63
C LEU A 13 -30.78 -23.30 4.61
N LEU A 14 -29.69 -24.04 4.38
CA LEU A 14 -29.68 -25.46 4.05
C LEU A 14 -28.55 -26.11 4.86
N LEU A 15 -28.57 -25.90 6.18
CA LEU A 15 -27.89 -26.76 7.14
C LEU A 15 -28.77 -27.99 7.36
N THR A 16 -28.80 -28.88 6.39
CA THR A 16 -28.83 -30.31 6.73
C THR A 16 -27.48 -30.64 7.38
N PRO A 17 -27.42 -31.39 8.49
CA PRO A 17 -26.17 -31.99 8.94
C PRO A 17 -25.80 -33.10 7.96
N GLY A 18 -25.36 -32.70 6.77
CA GLY A 18 -24.77 -33.55 5.78
C GLY A 18 -23.28 -33.59 6.03
N GLY A 19 -22.85 -34.42 6.97
CA GLY A 19 -21.59 -35.13 6.81
C GLY A 19 -21.71 -35.98 5.56
N ALA A 20 -21.60 -35.36 4.39
CA ALA A 20 -21.46 -36.08 3.14
C ALA A 20 -20.01 -36.52 3.08
N ALA A 21 -19.80 -37.79 3.46
CA ALA A 21 -18.62 -38.53 3.08
C ALA A 21 -18.31 -38.20 1.60
N ALA A 22 -17.10 -37.71 1.33
CA ALA A 22 -16.53 -37.87 0.00
C ALA A 22 -16.55 -39.38 -0.27
N GLU A 23 -17.56 -39.81 -1.03
CA GLU A 23 -17.80 -41.20 -1.38
C GLU A 23 -16.52 -41.84 -1.90
N ASP A 24 -16.41 -43.15 -1.65
CA ASP A 24 -15.39 -44.10 -2.09
C ASP A 24 -15.23 -44.19 -3.63
N ALA A 25 -15.00 -43.05 -4.31
CA ALA A 25 -14.72 -43.01 -5.73
C ALA A 25 -13.32 -43.59 -5.97
N ARG A 26 -13.27 -44.89 -6.25
CA ARG A 26 -12.03 -45.55 -6.63
C ARG A 26 -11.71 -45.29 -8.10
N THR A 27 -10.51 -44.82 -8.38
CA THR A 27 -10.04 -44.43 -9.71
C THR A 27 -9.19 -45.54 -10.36
N ARG A 28 -9.16 -45.58 -11.69
CA ARG A 28 -8.28 -46.46 -12.49
C ARG A 28 -7.14 -45.64 -13.07
N LEU A 29 -5.99 -46.28 -13.25
CA LEU A 29 -4.92 -45.72 -14.07
C LEU A 29 -5.34 -45.76 -15.54
N VAL A 30 -5.12 -44.66 -16.26
CA VAL A 30 -5.49 -44.51 -17.68
C VAL A 30 -4.24 -44.19 -18.52
N GLY A 31 -4.20 -44.64 -19.77
CA GLY A 31 -3.10 -44.32 -20.69
C GLY A 31 -1.74 -44.74 -20.13
N ASP A 32 -0.79 -43.81 -20.10
CA ASP A 32 0.57 -43.99 -19.58
C ASP A 32 0.64 -44.04 -18.03
N GLY A 33 -0.42 -44.47 -17.34
CA GLY A 33 -0.46 -44.55 -15.88
C GLY A 33 -0.96 -43.27 -15.20
N TRP A 34 -1.76 -42.46 -15.90
CA TRP A 34 -2.40 -41.26 -15.37
C TRP A 34 -3.42 -41.58 -14.26
N PHE A 35 -3.44 -40.76 -13.22
CA PHE A 35 -4.48 -40.69 -12.20
C PHE A 35 -4.87 -39.24 -11.90
N GLU A 36 -6.11 -39.03 -11.45
CA GLU A 36 -6.58 -37.75 -10.90
C GLU A 36 -6.41 -37.74 -9.37
N MET A 37 -6.27 -36.54 -8.79
CA MET A 37 -6.19 -36.34 -7.34
C MET A 37 -7.58 -36.05 -6.72
N PRO A 38 -7.90 -36.61 -5.54
CA PRO A 38 -7.15 -37.64 -4.81
C PRO A 38 -7.25 -39.00 -5.51
N PHE A 39 -6.23 -39.84 -5.34
CA PHE A 39 -6.15 -41.16 -5.95
C PHE A 39 -6.42 -42.27 -4.93
N ARG A 40 -7.40 -43.13 -5.22
CA ARG A 40 -7.66 -44.39 -4.51
C ARG A 40 -7.88 -45.50 -5.53
N PRO A 41 -7.03 -46.53 -5.63
CA PRO A 41 -7.12 -47.51 -6.70
C PRO A 41 -8.38 -48.38 -6.61
N SER A 42 -9.04 -48.63 -7.75
CA SER A 42 -10.29 -49.43 -7.85
C SER A 42 -10.11 -50.95 -7.83
N GLN A 43 -8.89 -51.44 -8.04
CA GLN A 43 -8.58 -52.87 -8.09
C GLN A 43 -7.47 -53.22 -7.08
N GLN A 44 -6.32 -53.72 -7.58
CA GLN A 44 -5.10 -53.94 -6.80
C GLN A 44 -4.35 -52.63 -6.60
N ASN A 45 -3.71 -52.50 -5.44
CA ASN A 45 -2.83 -51.38 -5.12
C ASN A 45 -1.66 -51.33 -6.12
N PRO A 46 -1.57 -50.32 -7.00
CA PRO A 46 -0.53 -50.27 -8.00
C PRO A 46 0.82 -49.95 -7.34
N GLN A 47 1.90 -50.34 -8.00
CA GLN A 47 3.26 -50.10 -7.56
C GLN A 47 4.04 -49.45 -8.70
N GLY A 48 4.92 -48.50 -8.35
CA GLY A 48 5.83 -47.83 -9.26
C GLY A 48 7.08 -47.34 -8.53
N GLU A 49 7.98 -46.72 -9.28
CA GLU A 49 9.23 -46.13 -8.77
C GLU A 49 9.21 -44.60 -8.82
N TYR A 50 8.47 -44.02 -9.77
CA TYR A 50 8.38 -42.57 -9.96
C TYR A 50 6.94 -42.11 -10.11
N ILE A 51 6.66 -40.92 -9.59
CA ILE A 51 5.44 -40.18 -9.87
C ILE A 51 5.78 -38.80 -10.43
N TYR A 52 5.14 -38.45 -11.53
CA TYR A 52 5.12 -37.08 -12.06
C TYR A 52 3.80 -36.44 -11.67
N PHE A 53 3.81 -35.59 -10.63
CA PHE A 53 2.60 -34.87 -10.23
C PHE A 53 2.42 -33.62 -11.07
N VAL A 54 1.22 -33.41 -11.62
CA VAL A 54 0.89 -32.26 -12.46
C VAL A 54 0.09 -31.23 -11.65
N GLY A 55 0.62 -30.02 -11.55
CA GLY A 55 0.16 -28.97 -10.65
C GLY A 55 1.33 -28.28 -9.96
N GLY A 56 1.09 -27.65 -8.81
CA GLY A 56 2.12 -26.94 -8.05
C GLY A 56 1.91 -25.42 -7.95
N TYR A 57 0.68 -24.97 -8.22
CA TYR A 57 0.23 -23.63 -7.89
C TYR A 57 -0.73 -23.65 -6.70
N ASN A 58 -0.95 -22.50 -6.08
CA ASN A 58 -1.94 -22.32 -5.03
C ASN A 58 -3.24 -21.78 -5.62
N SER A 59 -4.40 -22.10 -5.03
CA SER A 59 -5.67 -21.51 -5.46
C SER A 59 -5.73 -19.99 -5.26
N GLU A 60 -4.97 -19.49 -4.28
CA GLU A 60 -4.70 -18.06 -4.08
C GLU A 60 -3.32 -17.73 -4.69
N ASP A 61 -3.33 -17.17 -5.90
CA ASP A 61 -2.12 -16.86 -6.68
C ASP A 61 -1.56 -15.46 -6.41
N ARG A 62 -1.31 -15.18 -5.12
CA ARG A 62 -0.79 -13.90 -4.62
C ARG A 62 0.09 -14.11 -3.40
N GLY A 63 1.07 -13.23 -3.21
CA GLY A 63 1.93 -13.27 -2.03
C GLY A 63 1.28 -12.63 -0.80
N THR A 64 0.45 -11.61 -1.00
CA THR A 64 -0.26 -10.91 0.08
C THR A 64 -1.54 -10.30 -0.50
N PRO A 65 -2.56 -9.96 0.32
CA PRO A 65 -3.67 -9.17 -0.17
C PRO A 65 -3.18 -7.80 -0.66
N PRO A 66 -3.87 -7.16 -1.64
CA PRO A 66 -3.60 -5.79 -2.01
C PRO A 66 -3.48 -4.89 -0.78
N TRP A 67 -2.38 -4.13 -0.69
CA TRP A 67 -2.04 -3.24 0.44
C TRP A 67 -1.53 -3.94 1.71
N GLY A 68 -1.31 -5.25 1.67
CA GLY A 68 -0.84 -6.05 2.79
C GLY A 68 -1.93 -6.42 3.78
N SER A 69 -1.60 -7.34 4.69
CA SER A 69 -2.51 -7.76 5.77
C SER A 69 -1.76 -8.08 7.05
N LEU A 70 -2.39 -7.81 8.19
CA LEU A 70 -1.92 -8.26 9.50
C LEU A 70 -2.35 -9.70 9.80
N VAL A 71 -3.24 -10.29 8.98
CA VAL A 71 -3.66 -11.68 9.12
C VAL A 71 -2.58 -12.56 8.52
N GLU A 72 -1.85 -13.28 9.37
CA GLU A 72 -0.68 -14.08 8.96
C GLU A 72 -1.02 -15.13 7.89
N SER A 73 -2.22 -15.71 7.93
CA SER A 73 -2.65 -16.72 6.95
C SER A 73 -2.78 -16.17 5.54
N GLU A 74 -3.05 -14.88 5.39
CA GLU A 74 -3.21 -14.24 4.08
C GLU A 74 -1.87 -13.88 3.43
N ASN A 75 -0.77 -13.91 4.20
CA ASN A 75 0.57 -13.60 3.73
C ASN A 75 1.31 -14.90 3.39
N LEU A 76 1.58 -15.12 2.11
CA LEU A 76 2.25 -16.27 1.53
C LEU A 76 3.67 -15.88 1.11
N PHE A 77 4.65 -16.35 1.87
CA PHE A 77 6.07 -16.07 1.62
C PHE A 77 6.80 -17.26 1.00
N ILE A 78 7.92 -16.99 0.33
CA ILE A 78 8.86 -18.05 -0.03
C ILE A 78 9.30 -18.81 1.23
N GLY A 79 9.24 -20.14 1.15
CA GLY A 79 9.53 -21.04 2.26
C GLY A 79 8.33 -21.38 3.14
N ASP A 80 7.18 -20.73 2.96
CA ASP A 80 5.94 -21.14 3.61
C ASP A 80 5.48 -22.49 3.07
N ARG A 81 4.94 -23.29 3.97
CA ARG A 81 4.34 -24.59 3.65
C ARG A 81 2.84 -24.42 3.43
N ALA A 82 2.37 -24.64 2.22
CA ALA A 82 0.94 -24.59 1.89
C ALA A 82 0.24 -25.92 2.14
N GLY A 83 0.98 -27.03 2.19
CA GLY A 83 0.39 -28.34 2.42
C GLY A 83 1.35 -29.50 2.20
N GLU A 84 0.79 -30.66 1.87
CA GLU A 84 1.50 -31.91 1.65
C GLU A 84 0.84 -32.74 0.53
N ILE A 85 1.65 -33.48 -0.22
CA ILE A 85 1.19 -34.69 -0.91
C ILE A 85 1.51 -35.88 -0.01
N VAL A 86 0.50 -36.66 0.36
CA VAL A 86 0.65 -37.87 1.17
C VAL A 86 0.43 -39.09 0.29
N ILE A 87 1.45 -39.94 0.20
CA ILE A 87 1.42 -41.23 -0.51
C ILE A 87 1.34 -42.32 0.55
N ALA A 88 0.16 -42.88 0.78
CA ALA A 88 -0.04 -43.97 1.72
C ALA A 88 0.10 -45.32 1.03
N TYR A 89 0.90 -46.20 1.61
CA TYR A 89 1.14 -47.54 1.10
C TYR A 89 0.25 -48.59 1.77
N ALA A 90 0.11 -49.75 1.12
CA ALA A 90 -0.69 -50.86 1.59
C ALA A 90 -0.20 -51.46 2.92
N ASP A 91 1.09 -51.33 3.21
CA ASP A 91 1.72 -51.80 4.45
C ASP A 91 1.49 -50.85 5.64
N GLY A 92 0.74 -49.75 5.44
CA GLY A 92 0.44 -48.75 6.46
C GLY A 92 1.50 -47.65 6.60
N THR A 93 2.62 -47.73 5.88
CA THR A 93 3.61 -46.64 5.81
C THR A 93 3.15 -45.52 4.88
N ALA A 94 3.75 -44.34 4.98
CA ALA A 94 3.45 -43.23 4.08
C ALA A 94 4.69 -42.38 3.80
N ASP A 95 4.77 -41.85 2.58
CA ASP A 95 5.67 -40.76 2.23
C ASP A 95 4.91 -39.44 2.24
N VAL A 96 5.58 -38.38 2.68
CA VAL A 96 5.02 -37.03 2.78
C VAL A 96 5.90 -36.06 2.03
N ILE A 97 5.40 -35.55 0.91
CA ILE A 97 6.11 -34.55 0.11
C ILE A 97 5.60 -33.16 0.53
N PRO A 98 6.45 -32.29 1.09
CA PRO A 98 6.03 -30.98 1.53
C PRO A 98 5.77 -30.08 0.31
N LEU A 99 4.70 -29.30 0.37
CA LEU A 99 4.33 -28.32 -0.63
C LEU A 99 4.74 -26.93 -0.11
N ILE A 100 5.86 -26.42 -0.64
CA ILE A 100 6.55 -25.22 -0.14
C ILE A 100 6.74 -24.24 -1.29
N PHE A 101 6.36 -22.97 -1.07
CA PHE A 101 6.58 -21.89 -2.02
C PHE A 101 8.09 -21.67 -2.27
N GLY A 102 8.51 -21.75 -3.53
CA GLY A 102 9.92 -21.68 -3.95
C GLY A 102 10.67 -23.00 -3.94
N TYR A 103 9.97 -24.11 -3.74
CA TYR A 103 10.51 -25.45 -3.80
C TYR A 103 9.65 -26.37 -4.67
N THR A 104 8.48 -26.76 -4.16
CA THR A 104 7.51 -27.67 -4.81
C THR A 104 6.23 -26.95 -5.23
N MET A 105 6.11 -25.68 -4.86
CA MET A 105 5.05 -24.77 -5.29
C MET A 105 5.60 -23.43 -5.73
N TRP A 106 4.82 -22.69 -6.51
CA TRP A 106 5.18 -21.38 -7.01
C TRP A 106 3.99 -20.41 -7.13
N PHE A 107 4.28 -19.15 -7.46
CA PHE A 107 3.31 -18.12 -7.82
C PHE A 107 3.34 -17.94 -9.34
N LYS A 108 2.19 -17.73 -9.98
CA LYS A 108 2.06 -17.70 -11.44
C LYS A 108 1.86 -16.29 -11.96
N ALA A 109 0.78 -15.61 -11.61
CA ALA A 109 0.40 -14.31 -12.16
C ALA A 109 1.47 -13.25 -11.90
N ASN A 110 1.82 -13.04 -10.64
CA ASN A 110 2.88 -12.11 -10.23
C ASN A 110 4.25 -12.47 -10.83
N TRP A 111 4.51 -13.77 -10.96
CA TRP A 111 5.76 -14.23 -11.57
C TRP A 111 5.81 -14.02 -13.08
N ARG A 112 4.69 -13.99 -13.80
CA ARG A 112 4.70 -13.72 -15.25
C ARG A 112 5.05 -12.27 -15.55
N ASP A 113 4.54 -11.38 -14.72
CA ASP A 113 4.63 -9.94 -14.93
C ASP A 113 6.00 -9.34 -14.55
N GLY A 114 6.67 -9.91 -13.54
CA GLY A 114 8.00 -9.50 -13.11
C GLY A 114 8.82 -10.66 -12.57
N GLY A 115 9.90 -10.37 -11.86
CA GLY A 115 10.67 -11.45 -11.24
C GLY A 115 12.10 -11.09 -10.88
N ALA A 116 12.44 -9.81 -10.81
CA ALA A 116 13.68 -9.40 -10.15
C ALA A 116 13.63 -9.84 -8.67
N PRO A 117 14.76 -10.31 -8.10
CA PRO A 117 16.12 -10.31 -8.67
C PRO A 117 16.48 -11.62 -9.39
N PHE A 118 15.53 -12.46 -9.81
CA PHE A 118 15.79 -13.79 -10.37
C PHE A 118 15.75 -13.85 -11.90
N LYS A 119 14.96 -12.99 -12.53
CA LYS A 119 14.88 -12.78 -13.98
C LYS A 119 14.77 -11.28 -14.26
N THR A 120 14.60 -10.90 -15.53
CA THR A 120 14.66 -9.51 -16.06
C THR A 120 16.08 -8.96 -16.18
N GLU A 121 16.23 -7.69 -16.55
CA GLU A 121 17.51 -6.97 -16.63
C GLU A 121 18.17 -6.77 -15.25
N GLU A 122 17.40 -6.80 -14.16
CA GLU A 122 17.91 -6.72 -12.78
C GLU A 122 18.16 -8.11 -12.17
N ALA A 123 18.26 -9.16 -13.00
CA ALA A 123 18.56 -10.50 -12.52
C ALA A 123 19.96 -10.56 -11.89
N GLU A 124 20.04 -11.06 -10.66
CA GLU A 124 21.29 -11.41 -10.00
C GLU A 124 21.63 -12.86 -10.36
N PRO A 125 22.71 -13.15 -11.13
CA PRO A 125 22.98 -14.50 -11.63
C PRO A 125 23.07 -15.56 -10.53
N ALA A 126 23.60 -15.19 -9.36
CA ALA A 126 23.68 -16.07 -8.21
C ALA A 126 22.30 -16.42 -7.62
N MET A 127 21.36 -15.49 -7.64
CA MET A 127 19.98 -15.71 -7.16
C MET A 127 19.16 -16.46 -8.19
N THR A 128 19.32 -16.16 -9.48
CA THR A 128 18.74 -16.94 -10.58
C THR A 128 19.14 -18.42 -10.45
N ALA A 129 20.44 -18.70 -10.32
CA ALA A 129 20.93 -20.06 -10.13
C ALA A 129 20.42 -20.70 -8.84
N CYS A 130 20.32 -19.92 -7.75
CA CYS A 130 19.77 -20.40 -6.48
C CYS A 130 18.30 -20.81 -6.60
N LEU A 131 17.47 -19.99 -7.26
CA LEU A 131 16.06 -20.30 -7.48
C LEU A 131 15.89 -21.47 -8.45
N ARG A 132 16.60 -21.49 -9.59
CA ARG A 132 16.53 -22.60 -10.55
C ARG A 132 16.92 -23.94 -9.91
N LYS A 133 17.84 -23.93 -8.94
CA LYS A 133 18.19 -25.13 -8.18
C LYS A 133 17.12 -25.50 -7.14
N ALA A 134 16.60 -24.51 -6.41
CA ALA A 134 15.61 -24.73 -5.37
C ALA A 134 14.28 -25.23 -5.96
N LEU A 135 13.78 -24.59 -7.01
CA LEU A 135 12.46 -24.84 -7.58
C LEU A 135 12.46 -26.19 -8.34
N GLN A 136 11.98 -27.24 -7.69
CA GLN A 136 11.80 -28.61 -8.22
C GLN A 136 10.52 -28.74 -9.06
N LEU A 137 10.03 -27.62 -9.58
CA LEU A 137 8.78 -27.49 -10.31
C LEU A 137 9.08 -27.13 -11.77
N GLN A 138 8.99 -28.13 -12.65
CA GLN A 138 9.20 -27.95 -14.09
C GLN A 138 8.20 -26.94 -14.64
N GLY A 139 8.68 -26.01 -15.47
CA GLY A 139 7.88 -24.92 -16.03
C GLY A 139 7.54 -23.79 -15.05
N GLY A 140 7.80 -23.96 -13.75
CA GLY A 140 7.49 -22.94 -12.74
C GLY A 140 8.34 -21.68 -12.91
N PHE A 141 9.64 -21.84 -13.18
CA PHE A 141 10.54 -20.70 -13.43
C PHE A 141 10.17 -19.97 -14.72
N GLU A 142 9.77 -20.70 -15.75
CA GLU A 142 9.37 -20.16 -17.04
C GLU A 142 7.99 -19.48 -16.98
N GLY A 143 7.18 -19.82 -15.97
CA GLY A 143 5.83 -19.28 -15.79
C GLY A 143 4.80 -19.99 -16.67
N ASN A 144 4.96 -21.29 -16.93
CA ASN A 144 4.03 -22.07 -17.75
C ASN A 144 2.65 -22.21 -17.09
N ASP A 145 1.60 -22.49 -17.87
CA ASP A 145 0.26 -22.70 -17.29
C ASP A 145 0.16 -24.02 -16.53
N GLN A 146 0.93 -25.00 -16.97
CA GLN A 146 1.02 -26.33 -16.40
C GLN A 146 2.46 -26.59 -15.97
N THR A 147 2.58 -27.13 -14.77
CA THR A 147 3.85 -27.47 -14.14
C THR A 147 3.83 -28.90 -13.64
N ALA A 148 5.00 -29.47 -13.40
CA ALA A 148 5.10 -30.81 -12.83
C ALA A 148 6.29 -30.96 -11.88
N ILE A 149 6.14 -31.81 -10.88
CA ILE A 149 7.25 -32.30 -10.04
C ILE A 149 7.48 -33.79 -10.27
N LYS A 150 8.74 -34.22 -10.28
CA LYS A 150 9.13 -35.63 -10.33
C LYS A 150 9.53 -36.11 -8.94
N VAL A 151 8.89 -37.17 -8.47
CA VAL A 151 9.13 -37.77 -7.16
C VAL A 151 9.54 -39.22 -7.33
N LYS A 152 10.69 -39.59 -6.77
CA LYS A 152 11.09 -40.98 -6.57
C LYS A 152 10.42 -41.52 -5.32
N ILE A 153 9.57 -42.50 -5.49
CA ILE A 153 8.76 -43.10 -4.41
C ILE A 153 9.36 -44.41 -3.93
N GLN A 154 8.86 -44.94 -2.82
CA GLN A 154 9.17 -46.31 -2.43
C GLN A 154 8.44 -47.27 -3.37
N SER A 155 9.14 -48.28 -3.88
CA SER A 155 8.58 -49.34 -4.71
C SER A 155 7.69 -50.27 -3.89
N LYS A 156 6.55 -49.75 -3.42
CA LYS A 156 5.56 -50.41 -2.58
C LYS A 156 4.17 -50.23 -3.18
N PRO A 157 3.22 -51.16 -2.96
CA PRO A 157 1.85 -50.99 -3.39
C PRO A 157 1.19 -49.76 -2.73
N ILE A 158 0.67 -48.84 -3.54
CA ILE A 158 0.04 -47.58 -3.12
C ILE A 158 -1.43 -47.83 -2.80
N ARG A 159 -1.86 -47.44 -1.60
CA ARG A 159 -3.24 -47.49 -1.13
C ARG A 159 -4.00 -46.20 -1.44
N GLU A 160 -3.34 -45.06 -1.28
CA GLU A 160 -3.96 -43.75 -1.48
C GLU A 160 -2.90 -42.70 -1.79
N ILE A 161 -3.23 -41.73 -2.64
CA ILE A 161 -2.51 -40.48 -2.73
C ILE A 161 -3.51 -39.34 -2.51
N ARG A 162 -3.20 -38.43 -1.59
CA ARG A 162 -4.08 -37.31 -1.26
C ARG A 162 -3.29 -36.04 -1.03
N LEU A 163 -3.95 -34.91 -1.23
CA LEU A 163 -3.48 -33.62 -0.76
C LEU A 163 -3.91 -33.42 0.70
N ALA A 164 -3.03 -32.86 1.51
CA ALA A 164 -3.34 -32.36 2.83
C ALA A 164 -3.08 -30.85 2.83
N ASP A 165 -4.12 -30.07 3.06
CA ASP A 165 -4.02 -28.62 3.13
C ASP A 165 -3.37 -28.15 4.45
N ASN A 166 -2.75 -26.96 4.43
CA ASN A 166 -2.36 -26.25 5.64
C ASN A 166 -3.38 -25.14 5.97
N PRO A 167 -4.28 -25.37 6.95
CA PRO A 167 -5.34 -24.41 7.28
C PRO A 167 -4.82 -23.11 7.91
N ARG A 168 -3.50 -22.98 8.13
CA ARG A 168 -2.85 -21.75 8.59
C ARG A 168 -2.48 -20.82 7.45
N LYS A 169 -2.71 -21.20 6.20
CA LYS A 169 -2.41 -20.39 5.00
C LYS A 169 -3.65 -20.29 4.14
N ALA A 170 -3.77 -19.17 3.41
CA ALA A 170 -4.89 -18.91 2.52
C ALA A 170 -4.72 -19.65 1.19
N GLY A 171 -5.85 -20.15 0.70
CA GLY A 171 -5.89 -21.00 -0.49
C GLY A 171 -5.40 -22.42 -0.21
N GLU A 172 -5.53 -23.27 -1.21
CA GLU A 172 -5.20 -24.69 -1.16
C GLU A 172 -4.26 -25.06 -2.32
N PRO A 173 -3.31 -25.99 -2.12
CA PRO A 173 -2.47 -26.48 -3.22
C PRO A 173 -3.29 -27.15 -4.32
N VAL A 174 -3.04 -26.78 -5.58
CA VAL A 174 -3.76 -27.30 -6.74
C VAL A 174 -2.88 -28.29 -7.52
N PHE A 175 -3.33 -29.54 -7.55
CA PHE A 175 -2.79 -30.60 -8.40
C PHE A 175 -3.92 -31.35 -9.08
N ASP A 176 -3.83 -31.50 -10.40
CA ASP A 176 -4.85 -32.19 -11.19
C ASP A 176 -4.75 -33.71 -11.06
N GLY A 177 -3.52 -34.21 -10.89
CA GLY A 177 -3.24 -35.63 -11.01
C GLY A 177 -1.75 -35.94 -11.11
N GLY A 178 -1.44 -37.12 -11.62
CA GLY A 178 -0.07 -37.49 -11.93
C GLY A 178 0.06 -38.79 -12.72
N TYR A 179 1.28 -39.11 -13.11
CA TYR A 179 1.62 -40.37 -13.79
C TYR A 179 2.43 -41.28 -12.87
N LEU A 180 1.94 -42.49 -12.61
CA LEU A 180 2.66 -43.51 -11.83
C LEU A 180 3.42 -44.44 -12.78
N LEU A 181 4.75 -44.42 -12.71
CA LEU A 181 5.62 -45.17 -13.62
C LEU A 181 6.43 -46.23 -12.88
N ARG A 182 6.66 -47.37 -13.54
CA ARG A 182 7.45 -48.50 -12.99
C ARG A 182 8.97 -48.35 -13.19
N SER A 183 9.38 -47.40 -14.01
CA SER A 183 10.77 -47.08 -14.32
C SER A 183 10.88 -45.61 -14.72
N ASP A 184 12.10 -45.10 -14.84
CA ASP A 184 12.34 -43.74 -15.33
C ASP A 184 12.16 -43.69 -16.86
N GLU A 185 10.94 -43.42 -17.33
CA GLU A 185 10.62 -43.37 -18.75
C GLU A 185 11.07 -42.05 -19.39
N ARG A 186 11.61 -42.13 -20.62
CA ARG A 186 12.09 -40.99 -21.41
C ARG A 186 11.20 -40.76 -22.62
N LYS A 187 9.94 -40.42 -22.38
CA LYS A 187 8.95 -40.08 -23.42
C LYS A 187 7.97 -39.02 -22.91
N THR A 188 7.20 -38.46 -23.83
CA THR A 188 6.00 -37.71 -23.45
C THR A 188 4.95 -38.66 -22.87
N LEU A 189 4.52 -38.37 -21.65
CA LEU A 189 3.46 -39.08 -20.95
C LEU A 189 2.11 -38.48 -21.36
N SER A 190 1.18 -39.36 -21.74
CA SER A 190 -0.12 -39.03 -22.33
C SER A 190 -1.25 -39.87 -21.71
N GLY A 191 -2.49 -39.40 -21.82
CA GLY A 191 -3.66 -40.01 -21.15
C GLY A 191 -4.27 -39.17 -20.02
N GLY A 192 -3.63 -38.04 -19.70
CA GLY A 192 -4.15 -36.94 -18.91
C GLY A 192 -3.53 -35.63 -19.38
N LYS A 193 -3.11 -34.77 -18.45
CA LYS A 193 -2.34 -33.55 -18.76
C LYS A 193 -0.92 -33.91 -19.21
N PRO A 194 -0.46 -33.60 -20.44
CA PRO A 194 0.80 -34.14 -20.97
C PRO A 194 2.04 -33.66 -20.21
N VAL A 195 3.02 -34.53 -19.98
CA VAL A 195 4.32 -34.18 -19.38
C VAL A 195 5.44 -34.79 -20.22
N ASP A 196 6.44 -33.99 -20.61
CA ASP A 196 7.63 -34.53 -21.28
C ASP A 196 8.62 -35.07 -20.23
N ALA A 197 8.57 -36.38 -19.97
CA ALA A 197 9.49 -37.00 -19.00
C ALA A 197 10.94 -37.06 -19.52
N ALA A 198 11.18 -36.77 -20.80
CA ALA A 198 12.52 -36.62 -21.36
C ALA A 198 13.13 -35.22 -21.15
N ASP A 199 12.37 -34.26 -20.61
CA ASP A 199 12.88 -32.91 -20.32
C ASP A 199 14.13 -32.99 -19.41
N PRO A 200 15.28 -32.43 -19.82
CA PRO A 200 16.52 -32.44 -19.03
C PRO A 200 16.38 -31.86 -17.62
N PHE A 201 15.35 -31.04 -17.36
CA PHE A 201 15.01 -30.58 -16.01
C PHE A 201 14.93 -31.75 -15.02
N PHE A 202 14.29 -32.86 -15.40
CA PHE A 202 14.07 -34.01 -14.53
C PHE A 202 15.33 -34.84 -14.23
N ASP A 203 16.44 -34.58 -14.93
CA ASP A 203 17.74 -35.22 -14.67
C ASP A 203 18.35 -34.76 -13.36
N THR A 204 18.16 -33.48 -13.04
CA THR A 204 18.73 -32.84 -11.85
C THR A 204 17.67 -32.51 -10.80
N HIS A 205 16.39 -32.58 -11.16
CA HIS A 205 15.27 -32.18 -10.32
C HIS A 205 14.30 -33.34 -10.07
N THR A 206 14.75 -34.28 -9.23
CA THR A 206 13.94 -35.40 -8.72
C THR A 206 13.95 -35.40 -7.19
N ILE A 207 12.78 -35.42 -6.58
CA ILE A 207 12.60 -35.45 -5.12
C ILE A 207 12.63 -36.91 -4.66
N ASP A 208 13.55 -37.30 -3.76
CA ASP A 208 13.45 -38.58 -3.05
C ASP A 208 12.41 -38.42 -1.92
N SER A 209 11.30 -39.14 -2.04
CA SER A 209 10.21 -39.15 -1.07
C SER A 209 10.63 -39.46 0.37
N ARG A 210 11.74 -40.17 0.58
CA ARG A 210 12.28 -40.49 1.91
C ARG A 210 13.12 -39.35 2.49
N ARG A 211 13.53 -38.40 1.66
CA ARG A 211 14.35 -37.23 2.02
C ARG A 211 13.91 -36.00 1.22
N PRO A 212 12.67 -35.51 1.40
CA PRO A 212 12.15 -34.45 0.56
C PRO A 212 12.74 -33.07 0.91
N ASP A 213 13.23 -32.86 2.13
CA ASP A 213 13.69 -31.54 2.61
C ASP A 213 15.14 -31.18 2.21
N THR A 214 15.48 -31.23 0.92
CA THR A 214 16.86 -31.05 0.45
C THR A 214 17.27 -29.60 0.17
N MET A 215 16.32 -28.68 -0.02
CA MET A 215 16.58 -27.31 -0.51
C MET A 215 16.49 -26.23 0.57
N ARG A 216 16.50 -26.61 1.85
CA ARG A 216 16.36 -25.66 2.98
C ARG A 216 17.34 -24.48 2.92
N ARG A 217 18.59 -24.74 2.55
CA ARG A 217 19.64 -23.71 2.49
C ARG A 217 19.38 -22.72 1.36
N GLU A 218 19.00 -23.22 0.18
CA GLU A 218 18.68 -22.42 -1.00
C GLU A 218 17.43 -21.56 -0.75
N ILE A 219 16.38 -22.14 -0.17
CA ILE A 219 15.17 -21.41 0.25
C ILE A 219 15.52 -20.29 1.24
N GLU A 220 16.34 -20.58 2.26
CA GLU A 220 16.74 -19.56 3.22
C GLU A 220 17.56 -18.42 2.59
N ARG A 221 18.40 -18.71 1.59
CA ARG A 221 19.10 -17.68 0.82
C ARG A 221 18.14 -16.80 0.03
N ILE A 222 17.13 -17.41 -0.60
CA ILE A 222 16.09 -16.69 -1.35
C ILE A 222 15.28 -15.79 -0.39
N ARG A 223 14.84 -16.31 0.75
CA ARG A 223 14.12 -15.56 1.79
C ARG A 223 14.91 -14.35 2.26
N ARG A 224 16.20 -14.52 2.57
CA ARG A 224 17.09 -13.43 2.99
C ARG A 224 17.34 -12.38 1.93
N ARG A 225 17.14 -12.72 0.65
CA ARG A 225 17.24 -11.74 -0.43
C ARG A 225 15.96 -10.94 -0.61
N LEU A 226 14.79 -11.56 -0.40
CA LEU A 226 13.49 -10.93 -0.65
C LEU A 226 12.93 -10.17 0.55
N TYR A 227 13.27 -10.58 1.78
CA TYR A 227 12.64 -10.07 2.99
C TYR A 227 13.65 -9.46 3.96
N THR A 228 13.16 -8.54 4.80
CA THR A 228 13.93 -7.94 5.89
C THR A 228 13.67 -8.67 7.20
N PHE A 229 14.73 -8.94 7.96
CA PHE A 229 14.69 -9.63 9.24
C PHE A 229 15.17 -8.72 10.37
N GLU A 230 14.78 -9.05 11.61
CA GLU A 230 15.20 -8.28 12.80
C GLU A 230 16.74 -8.16 12.91
N SER A 231 17.47 -9.17 12.44
CA SER A 231 18.93 -9.16 12.41
C SER A 231 19.52 -8.07 11.51
N ASP A 232 18.78 -7.64 10.49
CA ASP A 232 19.26 -6.68 9.50
C ASP A 232 19.25 -5.27 10.11
N PHE A 233 18.20 -4.93 10.87
CA PHE A 233 18.14 -3.69 11.66
C PHE A 233 19.27 -3.63 12.71
N LYS A 234 19.59 -4.76 13.36
CA LYS A 234 20.69 -4.83 14.34
C LYS A 234 22.08 -4.61 13.70
N LYS A 235 22.22 -4.93 12.41
CA LYS A 235 23.47 -4.83 11.64
C LYS A 235 23.55 -3.56 10.80
N ALA A 236 22.53 -2.71 10.80
CA ALA A 236 22.53 -1.49 10.01
C ALA A 236 23.77 -0.62 10.36
N PRO A 237 24.50 -0.12 9.35
CA PRO A 237 25.65 0.74 9.58
C PRO A 237 25.21 2.07 10.20
N ALA A 238 26.10 2.70 10.98
CA ALA A 238 25.85 4.05 11.45
C ALA A 238 25.84 5.01 10.26
N PHE A 239 24.81 5.83 10.17
CA PHE A 239 24.68 6.80 9.09
C PHE A 239 25.42 8.11 9.42
N LYS A 240 26.01 8.71 8.40
CA LYS A 240 26.56 10.06 8.43
C LYS A 240 26.12 10.78 7.17
N TYR A 241 25.70 12.03 7.32
CA TYR A 241 25.45 12.90 6.19
C TYR A 241 26.72 13.05 5.32
N PRO A 242 26.57 13.12 3.99
CA PRO A 242 27.69 13.49 3.12
C PRO A 242 28.28 14.84 3.54
N GLU A 243 29.60 15.00 3.41
CA GLU A 243 30.28 16.26 3.72
C GLU A 243 29.78 17.41 2.85
N THR A 244 29.35 17.09 1.62
CA THR A 244 28.75 18.01 0.63
C THR A 244 27.27 18.30 0.87
N TYR A 245 26.66 17.81 1.95
CA TYR A 245 25.25 18.09 2.24
C TYR A 245 25.07 19.48 2.86
N GLU A 246 24.50 20.39 2.06
CA GLU A 246 24.37 21.83 2.36
C GLU A 246 23.02 22.24 2.98
N ARG A 247 22.03 21.35 3.00
CA ARG A 247 20.69 21.63 3.55
C ARG A 247 20.63 21.41 5.06
N ALA A 248 19.51 21.82 5.68
CA ALA A 248 19.19 21.50 7.06
C ALA A 248 19.31 19.98 7.33
N ARG A 249 20.05 19.64 8.39
CA ARG A 249 20.28 18.26 8.84
C ARG A 249 19.32 17.93 9.97
N ILE A 250 18.62 16.81 9.87
CA ILE A 250 17.76 16.29 10.93
C ILE A 250 18.35 14.98 11.42
N SER A 251 18.80 14.97 12.67
CA SER A 251 19.37 13.77 13.30
C SER A 251 18.47 13.28 14.43
N PHE A 252 18.08 12.02 14.36
CA PHE A 252 17.47 11.30 15.46
C PHE A 252 18.59 10.65 16.29
N THR A 253 18.57 10.88 17.60
CA THR A 253 19.59 10.34 18.52
C THR A 253 18.99 9.26 19.42
N GLY A 254 19.83 8.31 19.86
CA GLY A 254 19.39 7.23 20.75
C GLY A 254 20.06 5.90 20.41
N ASN A 255 19.25 4.89 20.09
CA ASN A 255 19.72 3.57 19.70
C ASN A 255 19.87 3.46 18.17
N ARG A 256 20.22 2.27 17.67
CA ARG A 256 20.40 2.01 16.24
C ARG A 256 19.19 2.37 15.38
N PHE A 257 17.97 2.27 15.90
CA PHE A 257 16.77 2.69 15.16
C PHE A 257 16.76 4.20 14.90
N ALA A 258 17.33 5.01 15.80
CA ALA A 258 17.48 6.44 15.58
C ALA A 258 18.47 6.74 14.43
N ASP A 259 19.58 5.99 14.34
CA ASP A 259 20.49 6.09 13.20
C ASP A 259 19.79 5.75 11.88
N ILE A 260 19.00 4.66 11.87
CA ILE A 260 18.22 4.23 10.70
C ILE A 260 17.19 5.30 10.32
N LEU A 261 16.48 5.88 11.29
CA LEU A 261 15.51 6.95 11.01
C LEU A 261 16.18 8.20 10.43
N THR A 262 17.37 8.55 10.91
CA THR A 262 18.18 9.64 10.33
C THR A 262 18.52 9.35 8.87
N GLN A 263 18.93 8.11 8.59
CA GLN A 263 19.24 7.65 7.24
C GLN A 263 18.01 7.67 6.32
N VAL A 264 16.88 7.14 6.79
CA VAL A 264 15.61 7.11 6.06
C VAL A 264 15.13 8.53 5.75
N TYR A 265 15.21 9.44 6.73
CA TYR A 265 14.87 10.84 6.51
C TYR A 265 15.72 11.46 5.39
N TYR A 266 17.05 11.30 5.45
CA TYR A 266 17.95 11.81 4.42
C TYR A 266 17.60 11.27 3.04
N TYR A 267 17.53 9.94 2.87
CA TYR A 267 17.27 9.36 1.56
C TYR A 267 15.87 9.67 1.02
N ASN A 268 14.86 9.80 1.89
CA ASN A 268 13.53 10.21 1.46
C ASN A 268 13.52 11.66 0.93
N VAL A 269 14.25 12.57 1.57
CA VAL A 269 14.38 13.96 1.06
C VAL A 269 15.10 13.97 -0.29
N GLU A 270 16.20 13.24 -0.43
CA GLU A 270 16.92 13.14 -1.72
C GLU A 270 16.03 12.52 -2.80
N ASP A 271 15.30 11.45 -2.49
CA ASP A 271 14.40 10.79 -3.43
C ASP A 271 13.26 11.72 -3.88
N ILE A 272 12.62 12.45 -2.96
CA ILE A 272 11.63 13.48 -3.29
C ILE A 272 12.22 14.54 -4.24
N LEU A 273 13.46 14.96 -4.03
CA LEU A 273 14.12 15.93 -4.91
C LEU A 273 14.29 15.38 -6.34
N THR A 274 14.51 14.07 -6.52
CA THR A 274 14.58 13.46 -7.86
C THR A 274 13.23 13.43 -8.59
N LYS A 275 12.12 13.51 -7.86
CA LYS A 275 10.74 13.55 -8.39
C LYS A 275 10.30 14.95 -8.81
N MET A 276 11.02 15.99 -8.39
CA MET A 276 10.69 17.38 -8.75
C MET A 276 11.21 17.69 -10.15
N ARG A 277 10.28 17.93 -11.08
CA ARG A 277 10.59 18.32 -12.46
C ARG A 277 10.86 19.81 -12.58
N ASP A 278 11.48 20.19 -13.69
CA ASP A 278 11.82 21.58 -13.99
C ASP A 278 10.59 22.49 -14.18
N ASP A 279 9.47 21.92 -14.61
CA ASP A 279 8.18 22.59 -14.79
C ASP A 279 7.39 22.78 -13.48
N GLY A 280 7.91 22.27 -12.36
CA GLY A 280 7.29 22.35 -11.04
C GLY A 280 6.48 21.11 -10.64
N MET A 281 6.23 20.17 -11.54
CA MET A 281 5.52 18.94 -11.19
C MET A 281 6.33 18.11 -10.19
N ILE A 282 5.66 17.53 -9.19
CA ILE A 282 6.25 16.53 -8.30
C ILE A 282 5.64 15.18 -8.66
N ASP A 283 6.45 14.28 -9.21
CA ASP A 283 6.01 12.91 -9.47
C ASP A 283 5.71 12.17 -8.15
N GLU A 284 4.65 11.37 -8.14
CA GLU A 284 4.27 10.58 -6.97
C GLU A 284 5.32 9.49 -6.66
N SER A 285 5.93 8.93 -7.70
CA SER A 285 7.05 8.01 -7.61
C SER A 285 8.20 8.42 -8.52
N SER A 286 9.40 7.97 -8.17
CA SER A 286 10.61 8.31 -8.91
C SER A 286 10.59 7.73 -10.33
N PRO A 287 11.18 8.41 -11.33
CA PRO A 287 11.34 7.84 -12.66
C PRO A 287 12.03 6.48 -12.61
N GLY A 288 11.48 5.48 -13.30
CA GLY A 288 11.96 4.10 -13.27
C GLY A 288 11.62 3.35 -11.99
N ALA A 289 10.76 3.88 -11.10
CA ALA A 289 10.38 3.21 -9.87
C ALA A 289 9.91 1.77 -10.14
N PRO A 290 10.47 0.78 -9.42
CA PRO A 290 10.04 -0.61 -9.55
C PRO A 290 8.65 -0.78 -8.95
N SER A 291 7.96 -1.82 -9.40
CA SER A 291 6.68 -2.22 -8.83
C SER A 291 6.79 -3.60 -8.21
N TRP A 292 6.52 -3.70 -6.92
CA TRP A 292 6.37 -5.00 -6.26
C TRP A 292 5.02 -5.67 -6.56
N ARG A 293 4.09 -4.94 -7.19
CA ARG A 293 2.64 -5.24 -7.36
C ARG A 293 1.95 -5.40 -6.01
N TYR A 294 0.79 -4.79 -5.84
CA TYR A 294 0.14 -4.67 -4.52
C TYR A 294 -0.13 -6.00 -3.80
N ASP A 295 -0.10 -7.11 -4.52
CA ASP A 295 -0.34 -8.48 -4.06
C ASP A 295 0.87 -9.41 -4.28
N GLY A 296 2.06 -8.85 -4.53
CA GLY A 296 3.29 -9.59 -4.80
C GLY A 296 3.86 -10.34 -3.58
N PHE A 297 4.86 -11.19 -3.82
CA PHE A 297 5.50 -12.04 -2.80
C PHE A 297 6.96 -11.63 -2.48
N GLY A 298 7.35 -10.41 -2.84
CA GLY A 298 8.68 -9.83 -2.60
C GLY A 298 9.54 -9.66 -3.85
N THR A 299 9.16 -10.24 -4.99
CA THR A 299 9.75 -9.91 -6.29
C THR A 299 9.22 -8.58 -6.81
N TRP A 300 9.93 -7.97 -7.76
CA TRP A 300 9.47 -6.74 -8.42
C TRP A 300 9.62 -6.77 -9.94
N VAL A 301 8.90 -5.85 -10.57
CA VAL A 301 9.01 -5.46 -11.96
C VAL A 301 9.92 -4.23 -12.01
N PRO A 302 11.13 -4.33 -12.59
CA PRO A 302 11.99 -3.18 -12.83
C PRO A 302 11.30 -2.13 -13.71
N GLN A 303 11.65 -0.85 -13.51
CA GLN A 303 11.25 0.25 -14.40
C GLN A 303 9.74 0.32 -14.70
N ALA A 304 8.91 -0.15 -13.76
CA ALA A 304 7.46 -0.21 -13.94
C ALA A 304 6.81 1.18 -13.99
N ASN A 305 7.53 2.23 -13.59
CA ASN A 305 7.07 3.62 -13.56
C ASN A 305 5.72 3.76 -12.84
N SER A 306 5.45 2.90 -11.85
CA SER A 306 4.18 2.90 -11.14
C SER A 306 4.01 4.22 -10.42
N TYR A 307 2.97 4.99 -10.77
CA TYR A 307 2.69 6.35 -10.28
C TYR A 307 3.61 7.48 -10.80
N CYS A 308 4.62 7.17 -11.63
CA CYS A 308 5.46 8.20 -12.23
C CYS A 308 4.67 8.93 -13.34
N GLY A 309 4.82 10.25 -13.45
CA GLY A 309 4.03 11.07 -14.36
C GLY A 309 2.60 11.38 -13.85
N ALA A 310 2.31 11.06 -12.60
CA ALA A 310 1.12 11.52 -11.89
C ALA A 310 1.55 12.33 -10.67
N MET A 311 0.89 13.46 -10.44
CA MET A 311 0.97 14.23 -9.20
C MET A 311 -0.38 14.05 -8.51
N TYR A 312 -0.42 13.46 -7.31
CA TYR A 312 -1.67 13.32 -6.57
C TYR A 312 -1.87 14.53 -5.65
N SER A 313 -3.10 15.01 -5.55
CA SER A 313 -3.44 16.18 -4.71
C SER A 313 -3.26 15.93 -3.20
N ARG A 314 -3.22 14.65 -2.79
CA ARG A 314 -2.88 14.23 -1.42
C ARG A 314 -1.37 14.29 -1.10
N ASN A 315 -0.51 14.47 -2.11
CA ASN A 315 0.94 14.44 -1.92
C ASN A 315 1.40 15.60 -1.02
N ARG A 316 2.10 15.28 0.07
CA ARG A 316 2.53 16.26 1.08
C ARG A 316 3.98 16.70 0.94
N ALA A 317 4.69 16.23 -0.10
CA ALA A 317 6.09 16.58 -0.33
C ALA A 317 6.27 18.10 -0.38
N LEU A 318 5.35 18.82 -1.05
CA LEU A 318 5.41 20.28 -1.17
C LEU A 318 5.45 20.98 0.20
N GLY A 319 4.57 20.57 1.13
CA GLY A 319 4.54 21.12 2.48
C GLY A 319 5.84 20.85 3.24
N ILE A 320 6.38 19.64 3.17
CA ILE A 320 7.62 19.26 3.87
C ILE A 320 8.83 20.02 3.31
N LEU A 321 8.98 20.05 1.98
CA LEU A 321 10.12 20.67 1.32
C LEU A 321 10.21 22.18 1.58
N SER A 322 9.06 22.83 1.84
CA SER A 322 9.03 24.26 2.17
C SER A 322 9.79 24.62 3.46
N TYR A 323 10.05 23.64 4.34
CA TYR A 323 10.83 23.81 5.57
C TYR A 323 12.34 23.50 5.42
N LEU A 324 12.81 23.11 4.23
CA LEU A 324 14.15 22.55 4.01
C LEU A 324 15.03 23.40 3.08
N ASP A 325 14.87 24.72 3.12
CA ASP A 325 15.60 25.68 2.28
C ASP A 325 15.42 25.44 0.76
N LEU A 326 14.26 24.89 0.36
CA LEU A 326 13.92 24.58 -1.03
C LEU A 326 12.84 25.49 -1.61
N LEU A 327 12.67 26.68 -1.02
CA LEU A 327 11.58 27.60 -1.34
C LEU A 327 11.44 27.89 -2.85
N PRO A 328 12.53 28.17 -3.63
CA PRO A 328 12.40 28.42 -5.07
C PRO A 328 11.84 27.22 -5.85
N LYS A 329 12.19 26.00 -5.47
CA LYS A 329 11.65 24.78 -6.09
C LYS A 329 10.19 24.57 -5.73
N THR A 330 9.84 24.77 -4.46
CA THR A 330 8.45 24.65 -4.01
C THR A 330 7.55 25.72 -4.64
N GLN A 331 8.05 26.93 -4.89
CA GLN A 331 7.29 27.97 -5.58
C GLN A 331 6.91 27.55 -7.01
N LYS A 332 7.84 26.95 -7.77
CA LYS A 332 7.52 26.40 -9.10
C LYS A 332 6.41 25.35 -9.03
N SER A 333 6.40 24.51 -7.99
CA SER A 333 5.33 23.53 -7.78
C SER A 333 3.99 24.17 -7.44
N VAL A 334 3.98 25.30 -6.72
CA VAL A 334 2.76 26.10 -6.53
C VAL A 334 2.26 26.63 -7.87
N ASP A 335 3.14 27.18 -8.71
CA ASP A 335 2.76 27.70 -10.03
C ASP A 335 2.19 26.59 -10.94
N PHE A 336 2.74 25.37 -10.86
CA PHE A 336 2.22 24.20 -11.56
C PHE A 336 0.81 23.84 -11.08
N LEU A 337 0.60 23.76 -9.76
CA LEU A 337 -0.70 23.45 -9.18
C LEU A 337 -1.75 24.53 -9.47
N HIS A 338 -1.37 25.81 -9.49
CA HIS A 338 -2.23 26.92 -9.92
C HIS A 338 -2.74 26.73 -11.36
N LYS A 339 -1.89 26.26 -12.28
CA LYS A 339 -2.32 25.94 -13.66
C LYS A 339 -3.29 24.75 -13.67
N CYS A 340 -3.01 23.70 -12.90
CA CYS A 340 -3.90 22.54 -12.77
C CYS A 340 -5.29 22.94 -12.21
N LEU A 341 -5.33 23.83 -11.21
CA LEU A 341 -6.57 24.34 -10.62
C LEU A 341 -7.49 24.94 -11.69
N MET A 342 -6.93 25.71 -12.62
CA MET A 342 -7.68 26.45 -13.62
C MET A 342 -8.17 25.59 -14.80
N TYR A 343 -7.86 24.29 -14.85
CA TYR A 343 -8.25 23.43 -15.96
C TYR A 343 -9.76 23.51 -16.29
N TYR A 344 -10.62 23.44 -15.28
CA TYR A 344 -12.08 23.45 -15.45
C TYR A 344 -12.61 24.78 -16.02
N PRO A 345 -12.33 25.95 -15.40
CA PRO A 345 -12.79 27.22 -15.93
C PRO A 345 -12.17 27.56 -17.29
N ASP A 346 -10.88 27.26 -17.52
CA ASP A 346 -10.19 27.57 -18.77
C ASP A 346 -10.72 26.75 -19.96
N ASN A 347 -11.20 25.53 -19.70
CA ASN A 347 -11.87 24.69 -20.70
C ASN A 347 -13.39 24.90 -20.75
N GLY A 348 -13.94 25.84 -19.97
CA GLY A 348 -15.36 26.17 -19.97
C GLY A 348 -16.27 25.00 -19.58
N LEU A 349 -15.77 24.07 -18.75
CA LEU A 349 -16.50 22.86 -18.40
C LEU A 349 -17.75 23.16 -17.57
N THR A 350 -18.82 22.43 -17.87
CA THR A 350 -20.12 22.56 -17.18
C THR A 350 -20.60 21.24 -16.63
N MET A 351 -21.40 21.32 -15.57
CA MET A 351 -22.20 20.22 -15.04
C MET A 351 -23.62 20.74 -14.80
N LEU A 352 -24.64 20.09 -15.39
CA LEU A 352 -26.03 20.57 -15.39
C LEU A 352 -26.16 22.04 -15.84
N GLY A 353 -25.38 22.45 -16.84
CA GLY A 353 -25.36 23.83 -17.36
C GLY A 353 -24.72 24.87 -16.43
N LYS A 354 -24.25 24.50 -15.24
CA LYS A 354 -23.49 25.37 -14.34
C LYS A 354 -22.00 25.23 -14.63
N ARG A 355 -21.26 26.34 -14.69
CA ARG A 355 -19.80 26.32 -14.83
C ARG A 355 -19.17 25.66 -13.61
N ILE A 356 -18.22 24.77 -13.85
CA ILE A 356 -17.43 24.10 -12.81
C ILE A 356 -16.26 25.03 -12.44
N PRO A 357 -16.13 25.47 -11.18
CA PRO A 357 -14.99 26.26 -10.76
C PRO A 357 -13.72 25.40 -10.70
N GLY A 358 -12.57 26.08 -10.67
CA GLY A 358 -11.27 25.46 -10.57
C GLY A 358 -11.11 24.69 -9.26
N HIS A 359 -10.75 23.42 -9.37
CA HIS A 359 -10.49 22.55 -8.22
C HIS A 359 -9.43 21.51 -8.58
N TRP A 360 -8.82 20.91 -7.56
CA TRP A 360 -7.89 19.81 -7.74
C TRP A 360 -8.62 18.49 -7.59
N SER A 361 -8.71 17.72 -8.67
CA SER A 361 -9.11 16.31 -8.65
C SER A 361 -8.06 15.45 -7.93
N VAL A 362 -8.28 14.14 -7.87
CA VAL A 362 -7.31 13.17 -7.31
C VAL A 362 -5.91 13.28 -7.94
N ILE A 363 -5.83 13.51 -9.25
CA ILE A 363 -4.58 13.69 -10.01
C ILE A 363 -4.61 15.05 -10.72
N PRO A 364 -4.18 16.16 -10.09
CA PRO A 364 -4.23 17.50 -10.66
C PRO A 364 -3.70 17.66 -12.09
N ASN A 365 -2.63 16.96 -12.46
CA ASN A 365 -2.05 17.05 -13.80
C ASN A 365 -2.80 16.21 -14.86
N LYS A 366 -3.76 15.39 -14.43
CA LYS A 366 -4.64 14.58 -15.30
C LYS A 366 -6.07 14.66 -14.76
N PRO A 367 -6.71 15.83 -14.80
CA PRO A 367 -7.91 16.10 -14.02
C PRO A 367 -9.12 15.22 -14.37
N MET A 368 -9.12 14.65 -15.57
CA MET A 368 -10.18 13.76 -16.06
C MET A 368 -9.85 12.26 -15.92
N GLU A 369 -8.68 11.89 -15.36
CA GLU A 369 -8.25 10.48 -15.27
C GLU A 369 -9.26 9.64 -14.49
N TYR A 370 -9.77 10.17 -13.37
CA TYR A 370 -10.75 9.46 -12.55
C TYR A 370 -12.03 9.16 -13.32
N SER A 371 -12.71 10.20 -13.83
CA SER A 371 -13.99 10.04 -14.52
C SER A 371 -13.90 9.35 -15.88
N LYS A 372 -12.81 9.53 -16.63
CA LYS A 372 -12.68 9.03 -18.01
C LYS A 372 -11.86 7.76 -18.16
N VAL A 373 -11.05 7.39 -17.18
CA VAL A 373 -10.22 6.17 -17.22
C VAL A 373 -10.56 5.25 -16.07
N LEU A 374 -10.41 5.69 -14.82
CA LEU A 374 -10.54 4.80 -13.66
C LEU A 374 -11.96 4.28 -13.46
N VAL A 375 -12.98 5.14 -13.61
CA VAL A 375 -14.39 4.72 -13.56
C VAL A 375 -14.73 3.71 -14.67
N PRO A 376 -14.55 4.01 -15.98
CA PRO A 376 -14.99 3.09 -17.03
C PRO A 376 -14.10 1.86 -17.22
N VAL A 377 -12.78 1.95 -16.98
CA VAL A 377 -11.83 0.86 -17.26
C VAL A 377 -11.54 0.02 -16.01
N ALA A 378 -11.32 0.67 -14.87
CA ALA A 378 -10.98 0.00 -13.62
C ALA A 378 -12.20 -0.19 -12.70
N ASN A 379 -13.40 0.20 -13.15
CA ASN A 379 -14.65 0.07 -12.42
C ASN A 379 -14.61 0.75 -11.03
N TRP A 380 -13.95 1.91 -10.96
CA TRP A 380 -13.93 2.70 -9.73
C TRP A 380 -15.33 3.26 -9.43
N PRO A 381 -15.74 3.32 -8.15
CA PRO A 381 -17.05 3.79 -7.78
C PRO A 381 -17.19 5.29 -8.05
N THR A 382 -18.34 5.74 -8.56
CA THR A 382 -18.65 7.17 -8.69
C THR A 382 -20.15 7.42 -8.51
N GLN A 383 -20.51 8.63 -8.06
CA GLN A 383 -21.91 9.10 -8.05
C GLN A 383 -22.23 9.96 -9.28
N TYR A 384 -21.21 10.41 -10.01
CA TYR A 384 -21.39 11.11 -11.26
C TYR A 384 -21.69 10.10 -12.37
N THR A 385 -22.97 9.88 -12.63
CA THR A 385 -23.46 8.92 -13.63
C THR A 385 -24.14 9.66 -14.78
N LYS A 386 -24.15 9.03 -15.96
CA LYS A 386 -24.85 9.57 -17.14
C LYS A 386 -26.34 9.74 -16.89
N GLU A 387 -26.94 8.86 -16.08
CA GLU A 387 -28.35 8.94 -15.70
C GLU A 387 -28.68 10.19 -14.89
N LEU A 388 -27.77 10.61 -13.99
CA LEU A 388 -27.98 11.77 -13.13
C LEU A 388 -27.56 13.09 -13.79
N PHE A 389 -26.52 13.07 -14.63
CA PHE A 389 -25.87 14.28 -15.13
C PHE A 389 -25.86 14.44 -16.66
N GLY A 390 -26.46 13.50 -17.38
CA GLY A 390 -26.46 13.50 -18.85
C GLY A 390 -25.07 13.32 -19.43
N ASP A 391 -24.83 13.88 -20.60
CA ASP A 391 -23.55 13.73 -21.32
C ASP A 391 -22.37 14.44 -20.62
N ASP A 392 -22.65 15.38 -19.72
CA ASP A 392 -21.64 16.14 -18.97
C ASP A 392 -21.11 15.39 -17.73
N TYR A 393 -21.61 14.19 -17.42
CA TYR A 393 -21.33 13.50 -16.15
C TYR A 393 -19.83 13.31 -15.82
N GLN A 394 -18.95 13.30 -16.81
CA GLN A 394 -17.51 13.15 -16.60
C GLN A 394 -16.76 14.47 -16.39
N ASN A 395 -17.40 15.62 -16.63
CA ASN A 395 -16.75 16.93 -16.66
C ASN A 395 -16.25 17.39 -15.29
N PHE A 396 -16.75 16.79 -14.20
CA PHE A 396 -16.33 17.13 -12.84
C PHE A 396 -14.99 16.49 -12.45
N GLY A 397 -14.48 15.51 -13.20
CA GLY A 397 -13.26 14.79 -12.83
C GLY A 397 -13.51 13.83 -11.68
N ASN A 398 -13.51 14.35 -10.45
CA ASN A 398 -14.01 13.68 -9.24
C ASN A 398 -14.12 14.68 -8.08
N SER A 399 -14.93 14.36 -7.06
CA SER A 399 -14.88 15.11 -5.79
C SER A 399 -13.72 14.62 -4.91
N GLU A 400 -12.70 15.48 -4.71
CA GLU A 400 -11.49 15.22 -3.90
C GLU A 400 -11.28 16.30 -2.80
N PRO A 401 -12.17 16.40 -1.80
CA PRO A 401 -12.09 17.48 -0.80
C PRO A 401 -10.83 17.42 0.08
N ASP A 402 -10.33 16.23 0.42
CA ASP A 402 -9.09 16.05 1.19
C ASP A 402 -7.87 16.52 0.39
N GLY A 403 -7.71 16.04 -0.84
CA GLY A 403 -6.62 16.43 -1.72
C GLY A 403 -6.64 17.93 -2.03
N HIS A 404 -7.82 18.50 -2.26
CA HIS A 404 -7.99 19.94 -2.43
C HIS A 404 -7.53 20.71 -1.18
N GLY A 405 -7.97 20.29 0.01
CA GLY A 405 -7.57 20.88 1.28
C GLY A 405 -6.08 20.78 1.57
N LEU A 406 -5.49 19.59 1.40
CA LEU A 406 -4.06 19.35 1.59
C LEU A 406 -3.19 20.15 0.63
N THR A 407 -3.66 20.36 -0.60
CA THR A 407 -3.01 21.23 -1.58
C THR A 407 -3.03 22.68 -1.12
N MET A 408 -4.18 23.20 -0.69
CA MET A 408 -4.29 24.55 -0.10
C MET A 408 -3.34 24.72 1.09
N MET A 409 -3.36 23.78 2.04
CA MET A 409 -2.47 23.83 3.20
C MET A 409 -0.99 23.86 2.79
N SER A 410 -0.60 23.08 1.78
CA SER A 410 0.77 23.06 1.27
C SER A 410 1.17 24.39 0.63
N ILE A 411 0.31 24.99 -0.19
CA ILE A 411 0.54 26.31 -0.81
C ILE A 411 0.69 27.39 0.26
N ALA A 412 -0.21 27.41 1.25
CA ALA A 412 -0.14 28.38 2.34
C ALA A 412 1.14 28.22 3.18
N ASN A 413 1.64 26.99 3.38
CA ASN A 413 2.92 26.77 4.04
C ASN A 413 4.10 27.27 3.22
N VAL A 414 4.09 27.09 1.89
CA VAL A 414 5.10 27.69 1.00
C VAL A 414 5.10 29.21 1.11
N TRP A 415 3.92 29.84 1.09
CA TRP A 415 3.79 31.30 1.27
C TRP A 415 4.31 31.77 2.64
N ARG A 416 3.95 31.09 3.73
CA ARG A 416 4.45 31.43 5.09
C ARG A 416 5.97 31.29 5.17
N ASN A 417 6.53 30.19 4.66
CA ASN A 417 7.97 29.96 4.64
C ASN A 417 8.71 30.92 3.68
N GLY A 418 8.00 31.51 2.72
CA GLY A 418 8.47 32.62 1.89
C GLY A 418 8.40 34.00 2.53
N GLY A 419 8.09 34.08 3.83
CA GLY A 419 8.01 35.34 4.58
C GLY A 419 6.61 35.94 4.65
N ALA A 420 5.58 35.20 4.22
CA ALA A 420 4.18 35.63 4.28
C ALA A 420 3.90 36.96 3.55
N ASP A 421 4.56 37.16 2.39
CA ASP A 421 4.47 38.40 1.62
C ASP A 421 3.03 38.67 1.12
N PRO A 422 2.40 39.81 1.50
CA PRO A 422 1.11 40.24 0.97
C PRO A 422 1.09 40.38 -0.56
N GLN A 423 2.19 40.84 -1.16
CA GLN A 423 2.24 41.11 -2.59
C GLN A 423 2.14 39.81 -3.39
N TRP A 424 2.80 38.75 -2.93
CA TRP A 424 2.67 37.41 -3.51
C TRP A 424 1.20 36.96 -3.60
N VAL A 425 0.41 37.21 -2.56
CA VAL A 425 -1.02 36.85 -2.53
C VAL A 425 -1.82 37.70 -3.53
N LEU A 426 -1.50 38.98 -3.65
CA LEU A 426 -2.14 39.87 -4.63
C LEU A 426 -1.82 39.43 -6.06
N ASP A 427 -0.57 39.08 -6.34
CA ASP A 427 -0.12 38.63 -7.65
C ASP A 427 -0.74 37.28 -8.04
N ASN A 428 -1.04 36.43 -7.05
CA ASN A 428 -1.66 35.12 -7.23
C ASN A 428 -3.16 35.10 -6.88
N TRP A 429 -3.79 36.27 -6.74
CA TRP A 429 -5.13 36.37 -6.17
C TRP A 429 -6.18 35.56 -6.93
N THR A 430 -6.08 35.49 -8.26
CA THR A 430 -6.97 34.68 -9.10
C THR A 430 -7.03 33.23 -8.63
N TYR A 431 -5.88 32.61 -8.35
CA TYR A 431 -5.79 31.21 -7.92
C TYR A 431 -6.19 31.04 -6.45
N VAL A 432 -5.74 31.96 -5.59
CA VAL A 432 -6.08 31.94 -4.16
C VAL A 432 -7.60 32.04 -3.96
N ASN A 433 -8.24 32.95 -4.70
CA ASN A 433 -9.69 33.11 -4.68
C ASN A 433 -10.41 31.89 -5.28
N GLU A 434 -9.93 31.37 -6.42
CA GLU A 434 -10.60 30.24 -7.09
C GLU A 434 -10.63 28.98 -6.23
N ALA A 435 -9.54 28.68 -5.50
CA ALA A 435 -9.47 27.51 -4.63
C ALA A 435 -10.53 27.54 -3.51
N VAL A 436 -10.82 28.70 -2.92
CA VAL A 436 -11.88 28.84 -1.91
C VAL A 436 -13.26 28.94 -2.57
N HIS A 437 -13.35 29.58 -3.74
CA HIS A 437 -14.58 29.68 -4.52
C HIS A 437 -15.15 28.31 -4.87
N TYR A 438 -14.33 27.31 -5.22
CA TYR A 438 -14.79 25.94 -5.40
C TYR A 438 -15.54 25.39 -4.17
N ILE A 439 -14.99 25.59 -2.97
CA ILE A 439 -15.59 25.06 -1.74
C ILE A 439 -16.95 25.73 -1.48
N ASP A 440 -17.01 27.06 -1.58
CA ASP A 440 -18.26 27.81 -1.42
C ASP A 440 -19.30 27.44 -2.48
N TRP A 441 -18.87 27.31 -3.75
CA TRP A 441 -19.70 26.87 -4.86
C TRP A 441 -20.24 25.46 -4.62
N ALA A 442 -19.40 24.52 -4.19
CA ALA A 442 -19.79 23.14 -3.93
C ALA A 442 -20.84 23.07 -2.81
N MET A 443 -20.68 23.87 -1.75
CA MET A 443 -21.68 23.97 -0.67
C MET A 443 -23.02 24.56 -1.14
N LYS A 444 -23.01 25.47 -2.13
CA LYS A 444 -24.21 26.10 -2.70
C LYS A 444 -24.88 25.29 -3.81
N ASN A 445 -24.21 24.27 -4.33
CA ASN A 445 -24.70 23.40 -5.40
C ASN A 445 -24.70 21.92 -4.97
N PRO A 446 -25.44 21.56 -3.90
CA PRO A 446 -25.47 20.18 -3.38
C PRO A 446 -26.11 19.18 -4.36
N ASP A 447 -26.89 19.67 -5.34
CA ASP A 447 -27.40 18.91 -6.48
C ASP A 447 -26.31 18.40 -7.41
N ILE A 448 -25.12 19.01 -7.38
CA ILE A 448 -23.95 18.62 -8.17
C ILE A 448 -22.85 18.03 -7.28
N SER A 449 -22.51 18.69 -6.19
CA SER A 449 -21.38 18.29 -5.34
C SER A 449 -21.70 17.13 -4.40
N PHE A 450 -22.98 16.82 -4.20
CA PHE A 450 -23.47 15.95 -3.13
C PHE A 450 -23.12 16.42 -1.72
N ASN A 451 -22.63 17.64 -1.53
CA ASN A 451 -22.36 18.18 -0.20
C ASN A 451 -23.64 18.26 0.63
N LYS A 452 -23.53 17.96 1.92
CA LYS A 452 -24.70 17.90 2.81
C LYS A 452 -24.37 18.35 4.20
N ASN A 453 -25.28 19.11 4.81
CA ASN A 453 -25.16 19.58 6.20
C ASN A 453 -23.83 20.30 6.50
N GLY A 454 -23.25 20.98 5.51
CA GLY A 454 -21.94 21.64 5.65
C GLY A 454 -20.72 20.73 5.54
N LEU A 455 -20.93 19.43 5.23
CA LEU A 455 -19.87 18.46 4.95
C LEU A 455 -19.72 18.25 3.44
N MET A 456 -18.46 18.15 3.01
CA MET A 456 -18.06 17.81 1.66
C MET A 456 -18.04 16.31 1.45
N TYR A 457 -18.60 15.90 0.32
CA TYR A 457 -18.60 14.52 -0.15
C TYR A 457 -17.29 14.20 -0.87
N GLY A 458 -16.71 13.01 -0.68
CA GLY A 458 -15.50 12.57 -1.40
C GLY A 458 -15.68 11.22 -2.08
N GLU A 459 -15.07 11.04 -3.25
CA GLU A 459 -15.21 9.80 -4.06
C GLU A 459 -14.05 8.81 -3.89
N THR A 460 -12.84 9.29 -3.59
CA THR A 460 -11.64 8.46 -3.52
C THR A 460 -11.51 7.70 -2.20
N GLU A 461 -10.42 6.94 -2.05
CA GLU A 461 -10.19 6.07 -0.90
C GLU A 461 -10.18 6.80 0.44
N ALA A 462 -9.93 8.12 0.43
CA ALA A 462 -9.99 8.98 1.60
C ALA A 462 -11.38 9.03 2.26
N ALA A 463 -12.42 8.95 1.45
CA ALA A 463 -13.80 9.14 1.88
C ALA A 463 -14.69 7.93 1.56
N MET A 464 -14.30 7.09 0.60
CA MET A 464 -15.03 5.88 0.17
C MET A 464 -16.50 6.16 -0.15
N MET A 465 -16.77 7.23 -0.91
CA MET A 465 -18.13 7.64 -1.27
C MET A 465 -18.98 8.08 -0.05
N ASP A 466 -18.35 8.69 0.95
CA ASP A 466 -18.99 9.18 2.18
C ASP A 466 -18.45 10.56 2.58
N TYR A 467 -18.95 11.08 3.70
CA TYR A 467 -18.44 12.24 4.42
C TYR A 467 -17.58 11.73 5.58
N THR A 468 -16.28 12.02 5.51
CA THR A 468 -15.30 11.59 6.52
C THR A 468 -14.53 12.78 7.10
N MET A 469 -13.91 12.56 8.26
CA MET A 469 -12.99 13.51 8.87
C MET A 469 -11.81 13.77 7.94
N PHE A 470 -11.23 12.72 7.33
CA PHE A 470 -10.12 12.87 6.39
C PHE A 470 -10.46 13.71 5.15
N ALA A 471 -11.69 13.58 4.63
CA ALA A 471 -12.21 14.46 3.57
C ALA A 471 -12.33 15.93 3.99
N ASN A 472 -12.83 16.18 5.21
CA ASN A 472 -13.37 17.49 5.57
C ASN A 472 -12.41 18.34 6.40
N ILE A 473 -11.63 17.75 7.30
CA ILE A 473 -10.71 18.47 8.18
C ILE A 473 -9.62 19.20 7.37
N PRO A 474 -8.89 18.57 6.43
CA PRO A 474 -7.91 19.27 5.62
C PRO A 474 -8.52 20.41 4.80
N CYS A 475 -9.73 20.22 4.26
CA CYS A 475 -10.41 21.25 3.49
C CYS A 475 -10.78 22.46 4.35
N TYR A 476 -11.36 22.23 5.53
CA TYR A 476 -11.62 23.28 6.52
C TYR A 476 -10.34 24.04 6.88
N LEU A 477 -9.24 23.33 7.19
CA LEU A 477 -7.97 23.94 7.56
C LEU A 477 -7.34 24.72 6.41
N GLY A 478 -7.44 24.21 5.18
CA GLY A 478 -7.02 24.91 3.97
C GLY A 478 -7.71 26.27 3.83
N VAL A 479 -9.03 26.34 4.04
CA VAL A 479 -9.78 27.61 4.04
C VAL A 479 -9.27 28.54 5.15
N ARG A 480 -9.04 28.05 6.37
CA ARG A 480 -8.51 28.88 7.47
C ARG A 480 -7.13 29.45 7.14
N MET A 481 -6.25 28.67 6.53
CA MET A 481 -4.93 29.16 6.11
C MET A 481 -5.05 30.19 4.99
N TYR A 482 -5.99 30.05 4.06
CA TYR A 482 -6.23 31.03 2.99
C TYR A 482 -6.90 32.32 3.51
N VAL A 483 -7.69 32.24 4.60
CA VAL A 483 -8.16 33.44 5.32
C VAL A 483 -6.98 34.29 5.77
N GLU A 484 -5.95 33.69 6.35
CA GLU A 484 -4.75 34.42 6.80
C GLU A 484 -4.03 35.09 5.63
N MET A 485 -3.92 34.41 4.48
CA MET A 485 -3.37 34.99 3.25
C MET A 485 -4.18 36.20 2.77
N ALA A 486 -5.51 36.07 2.72
CA ALA A 486 -6.41 37.17 2.34
C ALA A 486 -6.31 38.36 3.31
N GLN A 487 -6.21 38.10 4.61
CA GLN A 487 -6.01 39.14 5.63
C GLN A 487 -4.69 39.88 5.42
N ALA A 488 -3.59 39.14 5.22
CA ALA A 488 -2.27 39.72 4.96
C ALA A 488 -2.30 40.62 3.71
N ALA A 489 -3.04 40.23 2.67
CA ALA A 489 -3.22 40.98 1.42
C ALA A 489 -4.25 42.12 1.50
N GLY A 490 -4.88 42.36 2.66
CA GLY A 490 -5.90 43.41 2.81
C GLY A 490 -7.26 43.09 2.16
N LYS A 491 -7.51 41.84 1.77
CA LYS A 491 -8.78 41.34 1.19
C LYS A 491 -9.81 41.07 2.29
N THR A 492 -10.15 42.10 3.05
CA THR A 492 -10.92 42.00 4.30
C THR A 492 -12.33 41.45 4.09
N ARG A 493 -12.98 41.80 2.97
CA ARG A 493 -14.32 41.29 2.63
C ARG A 493 -14.29 39.78 2.41
N GLU A 494 -13.35 39.30 1.60
CA GLU A 494 -13.19 37.89 1.29
C GLU A 494 -12.73 37.11 2.51
N ALA A 495 -11.76 37.62 3.27
CA ALA A 495 -11.33 37.03 4.54
C ALA A 495 -12.51 36.84 5.51
N THR A 496 -13.42 37.81 5.60
CA THR A 496 -14.63 37.70 6.45
C THR A 496 -15.55 36.58 5.95
N ALA A 497 -15.87 36.58 4.66
CA ALA A 497 -16.75 35.55 4.07
C ALA A 497 -16.16 34.13 4.18
N TRP A 498 -14.84 34.00 3.99
CA TRP A 498 -14.13 32.73 4.11
C TRP A 498 -14.00 32.26 5.56
N THR A 499 -13.89 33.19 6.52
CA THR A 499 -13.96 32.86 7.95
C THR A 499 -15.31 32.26 8.28
N GLU A 500 -16.41 32.87 7.84
CA GLU A 500 -17.76 32.34 8.06
C GLU A 500 -17.97 30.98 7.39
N LEU A 501 -17.40 30.76 6.20
CA LEU A 501 -17.41 29.46 5.53
C LEU A 501 -16.69 28.40 6.36
N ALA A 502 -15.46 28.69 6.81
CA ALA A 502 -14.67 27.77 7.61
C ALA A 502 -15.35 27.47 8.96
N ASP A 503 -15.95 28.46 9.61
CA ASP A 503 -16.69 28.27 10.87
C ASP A 503 -17.93 27.38 10.67
N ARG A 504 -18.61 27.47 9.52
CA ARG A 504 -19.71 26.54 9.18
C ARG A 504 -19.20 25.12 8.96
N MET A 505 -18.08 24.95 8.25
CA MET A 505 -17.46 23.63 8.05
C MET A 505 -17.03 23.01 9.37
N GLU A 506 -16.40 23.79 10.25
CA GLU A 506 -15.97 23.31 11.56
C GLU A 506 -17.15 22.86 12.42
N ARG A 507 -18.23 23.65 12.48
CA ARG A 507 -19.45 23.24 13.19
C ARG A 507 -20.00 21.94 12.61
N ALA A 508 -20.09 21.82 11.29
CA ALA A 508 -20.55 20.60 10.64
C ALA A 508 -19.66 19.37 10.94
N ILE A 509 -18.34 19.55 11.00
CA ILE A 509 -17.37 18.51 11.38
C ILE A 509 -17.62 18.08 12.84
N LEU A 510 -17.76 19.03 13.77
CA LEU A 510 -18.01 18.73 15.17
C LEU A 510 -19.37 18.06 15.38
N ASP A 511 -20.43 18.60 14.79
CA ASP A 511 -21.79 18.08 14.91
C ASP A 511 -21.95 16.72 14.21
N GLY A 512 -21.26 16.51 13.09
CA GLY A 512 -21.37 15.32 12.26
C GLY A 512 -20.47 14.17 12.69
N PHE A 513 -19.31 14.46 13.29
CA PHE A 513 -18.27 13.48 13.57
C PHE A 513 -17.90 13.34 15.06
N SER A 514 -18.52 14.11 15.95
CA SER A 514 -18.33 13.98 17.41
C SER A 514 -19.68 13.92 18.14
N ASP A 515 -19.70 13.27 19.30
CA ASP A 515 -20.83 13.33 20.26
C ASP A 515 -20.66 14.46 21.30
N GLY A 516 -19.67 15.34 21.10
CA GLY A 516 -19.28 16.40 22.03
C GLY A 516 -18.33 15.94 23.14
N ARG A 517 -18.07 14.64 23.28
CA ARG A 517 -17.09 14.07 24.23
C ARG A 517 -15.92 13.40 23.51
N GLN A 518 -16.20 12.71 22.42
CA GLN A 518 -15.23 11.95 21.64
C GLN A 518 -15.53 12.04 20.14
N TRP A 519 -14.52 11.69 19.34
CA TRP A 519 -14.64 11.53 17.90
C TRP A 519 -15.24 10.18 17.58
N THR A 520 -16.02 10.11 16.49
CA THR A 520 -16.67 8.90 15.99
C THR A 520 -15.70 8.13 15.09
N PRO A 521 -15.15 6.97 15.53
CA PRO A 521 -14.10 6.27 14.78
C PRO A 521 -14.54 5.82 13.38
N GLU A 522 -15.82 5.50 13.20
CA GLU A 522 -16.41 5.12 11.91
C GLU A 522 -16.39 6.26 10.89
N LYS A 523 -16.10 7.49 11.33
CA LYS A 523 -16.04 8.68 10.51
C LYS A 523 -14.63 9.18 10.21
N PHE A 524 -13.58 8.50 10.68
CA PHE A 524 -12.20 8.83 10.29
C PHE A 524 -11.99 8.75 8.77
N GLY A 525 -12.49 7.69 8.14
CA GLY A 525 -12.27 7.42 6.72
C GLY A 525 -11.20 6.36 6.53
N PHE A 526 -10.21 6.62 5.67
CA PHE A 526 -9.17 5.64 5.31
C PHE A 526 -8.33 5.17 6.52
N PHE A 527 -7.87 3.90 6.49
CA PHE A 527 -7.22 3.19 7.61
C PHE A 527 -5.95 3.82 8.21
N HIS A 528 -5.40 4.86 7.58
CA HIS A 528 -4.23 5.62 8.03
C HIS A 528 -4.52 7.10 8.28
N ASP A 529 -5.77 7.45 8.59
CA ASP A 529 -6.23 8.82 8.79
C ASP A 529 -5.41 9.59 9.86
N PRO A 530 -4.63 10.62 9.48
CA PRO A 530 -3.92 11.49 10.41
C PRO A 530 -4.71 12.75 10.76
N SER A 531 -5.99 12.86 10.37
CA SER A 531 -6.82 14.05 10.57
C SER A 531 -6.81 14.55 11.99
N MET A 532 -6.83 13.63 12.96
CA MET A 532 -6.81 14.01 14.35
C MET A 532 -5.51 14.68 14.78
N SER A 533 -4.37 14.20 14.28
CA SER A 533 -3.07 14.83 14.50
C SER A 533 -3.00 16.18 13.80
N ILE A 534 -3.41 16.26 12.54
CA ILE A 534 -3.44 17.50 11.76
C ILE A 534 -4.31 18.57 12.44
N TYR A 535 -5.52 18.17 12.87
CA TYR A 535 -6.45 19.05 13.56
C TYR A 535 -5.89 19.53 14.90
N ALA A 536 -5.30 18.61 15.68
CA ALA A 536 -4.69 18.96 16.96
C ALA A 536 -3.55 19.97 16.80
N ASP A 537 -2.66 19.77 15.82
CA ASP A 537 -1.52 20.67 15.57
C ASP A 537 -1.99 22.09 15.23
N TYR A 538 -3.09 22.22 14.48
CA TYR A 538 -3.63 23.53 14.09
C TYR A 538 -4.47 24.20 15.20
N VAL A 539 -5.26 23.43 15.93
CA VAL A 539 -6.17 23.98 16.96
C VAL A 539 -5.44 24.27 18.27
N ALA A 540 -4.44 23.46 18.63
CA ALA A 540 -3.59 23.69 19.80
C ALA A 540 -2.67 24.91 19.64
N THR A 541 -2.32 25.28 18.40
CA THR A 541 -1.57 26.51 18.10
C THR A 541 -2.45 27.77 18.10
N THR A 542 -3.78 27.64 17.99
CA THR A 542 -4.69 28.78 17.80
C THR A 542 -5.64 29.07 18.98
N SER A 543 -5.77 28.21 20.00
CA SER A 543 -6.75 28.43 21.07
C SER A 543 -6.29 28.04 22.48
N ALA A 544 -6.11 29.06 23.33
CA ALA A 544 -6.20 28.92 24.78
C ALA A 544 -7.66 29.10 25.23
N THR A 545 -8.62 28.31 24.71
CA THR A 545 -9.95 28.11 25.33
C THR A 545 -10.83 27.07 24.61
N THR A 546 -11.33 26.12 25.40
CA THR A 546 -12.59 25.31 25.25
C THR A 546 -12.88 24.63 23.90
N ARG A 547 -12.26 23.45 23.71
CA ARG A 547 -12.72 22.35 22.84
C ARG A 547 -12.54 21.02 23.59
N PRO A 548 -13.21 19.92 23.19
CA PRO A 548 -13.27 18.67 23.96
C PRO A 548 -11.90 18.27 24.52
N GLN A 549 -11.77 18.31 25.84
CA GLN A 549 -10.53 17.96 26.53
C GLN A 549 -10.31 16.45 26.48
N HIS A 550 -9.14 16.08 25.96
CA HIS A 550 -8.40 14.83 26.20
C HIS A 550 -9.09 13.50 25.86
N GLY A 551 -8.49 12.83 24.86
CA GLY A 551 -8.73 11.42 24.62
C GLY A 551 -7.99 10.82 23.42
N ILE A 552 -6.77 11.28 23.07
CA ILE A 552 -5.92 10.47 22.18
C ILE A 552 -5.36 9.30 22.99
N ARG A 553 -6.23 8.33 23.31
CA ARG A 553 -5.78 6.94 23.41
C ARG A 553 -5.90 6.37 22.02
N SER A 554 -4.87 6.60 21.20
CA SER A 554 -4.62 5.75 20.05
C SER A 554 -4.55 4.31 20.57
N ALA A 555 -5.52 3.49 20.18
CA ALA A 555 -5.51 2.06 20.47
C ALA A 555 -4.50 1.28 19.61
N THR A 556 -3.60 1.96 18.90
CA THR A 556 -2.58 1.33 18.02
C THR A 556 -1.18 1.93 18.11
N THR A 557 -0.91 2.82 19.07
CA THR A 557 0.47 3.30 19.31
C THR A 557 1.06 2.59 20.53
N PRO A 558 2.17 1.84 20.41
CA PRO A 558 2.96 1.44 21.57
C PRO A 558 3.36 2.72 22.30
N THR A 559 2.96 2.81 23.57
CA THR A 559 3.22 3.90 24.51
C THR A 559 4.61 4.53 24.35
N GLY A 560 4.65 5.80 23.98
CA GLY A 560 5.87 6.63 23.95
C GLY A 560 5.52 8.05 23.52
N ALA A 561 5.33 8.94 24.49
CA ALA A 561 4.94 10.33 24.28
C ALA A 561 6.04 11.13 23.54
N ILE A 562 5.64 11.89 22.52
CA ILE A 562 6.38 13.07 22.05
C ILE A 562 5.39 14.23 22.06
N SER A 563 5.39 14.99 23.15
CA SER A 563 4.84 16.34 23.18
C SER A 563 5.87 17.23 23.87
N THR A 564 6.78 17.86 23.12
CA THR A 564 7.65 18.88 23.72
C THR A 564 8.05 19.98 22.72
N VAL A 565 7.35 21.11 22.85
CA VAL A 565 7.87 22.50 22.95
C VAL A 565 8.79 23.01 21.83
N ILE A 566 8.24 23.90 20.99
CA ILE A 566 9.00 24.99 20.35
C ILE A 566 8.71 26.25 21.17
N SER A 567 9.65 26.66 22.02
CA SER A 567 9.70 28.03 22.56
C SER A 567 11.05 28.63 22.17
N ALA A 568 11.05 29.53 21.20
CA ALA A 568 12.22 30.33 20.87
C ALA A 568 12.36 31.46 21.90
N THR A 569 13.22 31.29 22.90
CA THR A 569 13.67 32.40 23.76
C THR A 569 15.00 32.91 23.25
N ARG A 570 15.00 34.15 22.73
CA ARG A 570 16.20 34.99 22.62
C ARG A 570 16.62 35.39 24.03
N SER A 571 17.86 35.09 24.44
CA SER A 571 18.49 35.81 25.55
C SER A 571 19.97 36.03 25.29
N SER A 572 20.34 37.31 25.29
CA SER A 572 21.67 37.89 25.37
C SER A 572 22.45 37.40 26.59
N GLY A 573 23.78 37.43 26.50
CA GLY A 573 24.68 36.70 27.38
C GLY A 573 24.90 37.24 28.79
N ARG A 574 25.51 36.40 29.63
CA ARG A 574 26.71 36.68 30.44
C ARG A 574 27.17 35.40 31.14
N ALA A 575 28.48 35.27 31.26
CA ALA A 575 29.17 34.23 32.01
C ALA A 575 28.99 34.40 33.52
N ASP A 576 29.02 33.30 34.29
CA ASP A 576 29.89 33.13 35.46
C ASP A 576 29.77 31.72 36.07
N SER A 577 30.74 31.42 36.93
CA SER A 577 31.34 30.14 37.30
C SER A 577 30.76 29.43 38.54
N ASP A 578 31.25 28.19 38.71
CA ASP A 578 31.58 27.50 39.98
C ASP A 578 30.60 26.54 40.71
N THR A 579 30.99 25.26 40.63
CA THR A 579 31.24 24.24 41.69
C THR A 579 30.13 23.51 42.49
N THR A 580 30.33 22.18 42.50
CA THR A 580 30.17 21.14 43.57
C THR A 580 28.83 20.45 43.90
N THR A 581 28.74 19.20 43.43
CA THR A 581 28.37 17.92 44.09
C THR A 581 27.28 17.84 45.18
N THR A 582 26.26 16.97 44.96
CA THR A 582 26.01 15.75 45.77
C THR A 582 24.92 14.85 45.15
N SER A 583 25.01 13.55 45.47
CA SER A 583 24.31 12.41 44.87
C SER A 583 22.86 12.21 45.35
N SER A 584 21.97 11.73 44.47
CA SER A 584 21.07 10.61 44.80
C SER A 584 20.47 9.96 43.53
N ARG A 585 20.34 8.63 43.58
CA ARG A 585 19.90 7.74 42.50
C ARG A 585 18.39 7.84 42.25
N ARG A 586 17.98 8.03 41.00
CA ARG A 586 16.70 7.59 40.40
C ARG A 586 16.94 7.18 38.92
N PRO A 587 16.12 6.28 38.33
CA PRO A 587 16.38 5.72 37.01
C PRO A 587 16.15 6.80 35.93
N ARG A 588 17.13 6.98 35.04
CA ARG A 588 17.01 7.88 33.88
C ARG A 588 16.03 7.28 32.87
N CYS A 589 14.88 7.94 32.69
CA CYS A 589 14.14 7.87 31.42
C CYS A 589 15.01 8.51 30.33
N CYS A 590 15.33 7.76 29.28
CA CYS A 590 15.96 8.32 28.09
C CYS A 590 14.93 9.17 27.34
N SER A 591 15.07 10.49 27.45
CA SER A 591 14.36 11.46 26.61
C SER A 591 15.02 11.50 25.23
N THR A 592 14.28 11.12 24.19
CA THR A 592 14.63 11.41 22.79
C THR A 592 14.34 12.89 22.52
N GLY A 593 15.38 13.68 22.31
CA GLY A 593 15.29 15.05 21.82
C GLY A 593 15.82 15.12 20.39
N ALA A 594 15.10 15.81 19.50
CA ALA A 594 15.60 16.21 18.20
C ALA A 594 16.29 17.57 18.34
N THR A 595 17.48 17.71 17.77
CA THR A 595 18.20 19.00 17.71
C THR A 595 18.28 19.43 16.26
N ILE A 596 17.79 20.64 15.96
CA ILE A 596 18.00 21.31 14.67
C ILE A 596 19.20 22.23 14.84
N THR A 597 20.27 21.99 14.10
CA THR A 597 21.42 22.90 14.01
C THR A 597 21.43 23.54 12.63
N THR A 598 21.18 24.85 12.58
CA THR A 598 21.41 25.68 11.40
C THR A 598 22.91 25.99 11.30
N GLY A 599 23.56 25.56 10.23
CA GLY A 599 24.95 25.91 9.94
C GLY A 599 25.07 27.38 9.54
N SER A 600 26.09 28.05 10.05
CA SER A 600 26.49 29.43 9.75
C SER A 600 27.06 29.60 8.35
#